data_AF-A0A183DP50-F1
#
_entry.id   AF-A0A183DP50-F1
#
_cell.length_a   1.000
_cell.length_b   1.000
_cell.length_c   1.000
_cell.angle_alpha   90.00
_cell.angle_beta   90.00
_cell.angle_gamma   90.00
#
_symmetry.space_group_name_H-M   'P 1'
#
loop_
_entity.id
_entity.type
_entity.pdbx_description
1 polymer ?
#
loop_
_entity_poly.entity_id
_entity_poly.type
_entity_poly.pdbx_seq_one_letter_code
_entity_poly.pdbx_strand_id
1 'polypeptide(L)'
;EADPEKSSPSEKISKPTFRNYEPQSDIANKRDDIDLFTVEKEIADQLADTEDSGAVEPIDVKALAPRKVDWDLKRDVEEKLKKLERRTQRAIAQLIRERLKAGETGLADAVSSGAYNQIQDAFDED
;
A
#
# COMPACT_ATOMS: atom_id res chain seq x y z
N GLU A 1 -52.34 65.63 -56.86
CA GLU A 1 -50.87 65.78 -56.68
C GLU A 1 -50.60 67.08 -55.92
N ALA A 2 -50.23 67.11 -54.64
CA ALA A 2 -49.04 66.56 -53.95
C ALA A 2 -47.83 67.50 -54.07
N ASP A 3 -47.61 68.32 -53.03
CA ASP A 3 -46.32 68.94 -52.70
C ASP A 3 -45.37 67.89 -52.11
N PRO A 4 -44.06 67.92 -52.42
CA PRO A 4 -43.07 67.28 -51.57
C PRO A 4 -41.88 68.19 -51.18
N GLU A 5 -41.73 68.26 -49.85
CA GLU A 5 -40.49 68.17 -49.05
C GLU A 5 -39.35 69.21 -49.20
N LYS A 6 -38.94 69.80 -48.06
CA LYS A 6 -37.83 69.30 -47.20
C LYS A 6 -37.37 70.36 -46.20
N SER A 7 -37.44 70.04 -44.90
CA SER A 7 -36.36 70.35 -43.94
C SER A 7 -36.63 69.68 -42.59
N SER A 8 -35.84 68.67 -42.23
CA SER A 8 -35.75 68.17 -40.85
C SER A 8 -34.27 68.06 -40.46
N PRO A 9 -33.78 68.86 -39.49
CA PRO A 9 -32.46 68.65 -38.91
C PRO A 9 -32.53 67.63 -37.77
N SER A 10 -31.53 66.76 -37.72
CA SER A 10 -31.37 65.66 -36.78
C SER A 10 -30.99 66.15 -35.38
N GLU A 11 -31.90 66.02 -34.43
CA GLU A 11 -31.59 66.18 -33.01
C GLU A 11 -31.02 64.87 -32.42
N LYS A 12 -29.83 64.97 -31.82
CA LYS A 12 -29.17 63.88 -31.10
C LYS A 12 -29.90 63.63 -29.78
N ILE A 13 -30.82 62.69 -29.76
CA ILE A 13 -31.55 62.30 -28.54
C ILE A 13 -30.59 61.54 -27.61
N SER A 14 -30.40 62.02 -26.39
CA SER A 14 -29.61 61.32 -25.36
C SER A 14 -30.27 60.00 -24.98
N LYS A 15 -29.51 58.90 -24.95
CA LYS A 15 -30.02 57.57 -24.63
C LYS A 15 -30.55 57.54 -23.18
N PRO A 16 -31.80 57.11 -22.94
CA PRO A 16 -32.35 57.03 -21.59
C PRO A 16 -31.61 55.96 -20.77
N THR A 17 -31.15 56.34 -19.58
CA THR A 17 -30.53 55.43 -18.62
C THR A 17 -31.57 54.97 -17.61
N PHE A 18 -31.79 53.66 -17.54
CA PHE A 18 -32.68 53.06 -16.54
C PHE A 18 -31.81 52.47 -15.44
N ARG A 19 -32.08 52.87 -14.19
CA ARG A 19 -31.23 52.52 -13.04
C ARG A 19 -31.08 51.01 -12.78
N ASN A 20 -32.01 50.19 -13.29
CA ASN A 20 -32.03 48.73 -13.09
C ASN A 20 -32.12 47.91 -14.39
N TYR A 21 -31.86 48.48 -15.57
CA TYR A 21 -31.91 47.73 -16.84
C TYR A 21 -30.54 47.75 -17.53
N GLU A 22 -29.95 46.57 -17.71
CA GLU A 22 -28.81 46.37 -18.59
C GLU A 22 -29.33 45.87 -19.95
N PRO A 23 -29.03 46.55 -21.07
CA PRO A 23 -29.45 46.11 -22.39
C PRO A 23 -28.78 44.78 -22.75
N GLN A 24 -29.52 43.87 -23.38
CA GLN A 24 -29.07 42.50 -23.70
C GLN A 24 -27.76 42.46 -24.52
N SER A 25 -27.46 43.52 -25.29
CA SER A 25 -26.22 43.66 -26.05
C SER A 25 -24.97 43.74 -25.15
N ASP A 26 -25.08 44.32 -23.96
CA ASP A 26 -23.96 44.51 -23.04
C ASP A 26 -23.71 43.25 -22.20
N ILE A 27 -24.76 42.44 -21.99
CA ILE A 27 -24.67 41.14 -21.31
C ILE A 27 -23.88 40.15 -22.19
N ALA A 28 -24.10 40.15 -23.50
CA ALA A 28 -23.40 39.26 -24.43
C ALA A 28 -21.89 39.56 -24.57
N ASN A 29 -21.47 40.78 -24.19
CA ASN A 29 -20.07 41.22 -24.23
C ASN A 29 -19.34 41.04 -22.89
N LYS A 30 -20.05 40.71 -21.80
CA LYS A 30 -19.44 40.29 -20.53
C LYS A 30 -19.04 38.82 -20.66
N ARG A 31 -17.90 38.57 -21.28
CA ARG A 31 -17.21 37.28 -21.17
C ARG A 31 -16.16 37.45 -20.09
N ASP A 32 -16.23 36.62 -19.06
CA ASP A 32 -15.11 36.50 -18.15
C ASP A 32 -13.99 35.82 -18.95
N ASP A 33 -12.88 36.51 -19.15
CA ASP A 33 -11.68 35.96 -19.75
C ASP A 33 -11.09 34.95 -18.76
N ILE A 34 -11.64 33.73 -18.77
CA ILE A 34 -11.16 32.62 -17.95
C ILE A 34 -9.85 32.15 -18.60
N ASP A 35 -8.76 32.20 -17.86
CA ASP A 35 -7.45 31.82 -18.37
C ASP A 35 -7.33 30.28 -18.36
N LEU A 36 -7.50 29.64 -19.53
CA LEU A 36 -7.50 28.17 -19.70
C LEU A 36 -6.18 27.53 -19.21
N PHE A 37 -5.07 28.29 -19.19
CA PHE A 37 -3.77 27.83 -18.68
C PHE A 37 -3.78 27.50 -17.19
N THR A 38 -4.71 28.07 -16.42
CA THR A 38 -4.87 27.76 -14.99
C THR A 38 -5.30 26.31 -14.79
N VAL A 39 -6.20 25.84 -15.66
CA VAL A 39 -6.74 24.47 -15.61
C VAL A 39 -5.65 23.46 -15.98
N GLU A 40 -4.83 23.77 -17.00
CA GLU A 40 -3.71 22.91 -17.40
C GLU A 40 -2.67 22.75 -16.27
N LYS A 41 -2.39 23.83 -15.54
CA LYS A 41 -1.49 23.79 -14.39
C LYS A 41 -2.06 22.93 -13.25
N GLU A 42 -3.34 23.11 -12.93
CA GLU A 42 -4.00 22.34 -11.88
C GLU A 42 -4.07 20.84 -12.21
N ILE A 43 -4.30 20.49 -13.48
CA ILE A 43 -4.25 19.11 -13.96
C ILE A 43 -2.83 18.53 -13.84
N ALA A 44 -1.79 19.32 -14.18
CA ALA A 44 -0.40 18.88 -14.06
C ALA A 44 0.02 18.65 -12.60
N ASP A 45 -0.39 19.54 -11.70
CA ASP A 45 -0.12 19.44 -10.27
C ASP A 45 -0.81 18.18 -9.68
N GLN A 46 -2.08 17.94 -10.04
CA GLN A 46 -2.81 16.73 -9.61
C GLN A 46 -2.21 15.43 -10.17
N LEU A 47 -1.69 15.46 -11.41
CA LEU A 47 -1.06 14.29 -12.01
C LEU A 47 0.26 13.94 -11.31
N ALA A 48 1.07 14.95 -10.99
CA ALA A 48 2.32 14.76 -10.23
C ALA A 48 2.07 14.15 -8.85
N ASP A 49 1.07 14.65 -8.12
CA ASP A 49 0.67 14.11 -6.81
C ASP A 49 0.21 12.64 -6.88
N THR A 50 -0.37 12.22 -8.00
CA THR A 50 -0.79 10.82 -8.19
C THR A 50 0.35 9.88 -8.56
N GLU A 51 1.39 10.35 -9.28
CA GLU A 51 2.56 9.54 -9.63
C GLU A 51 3.37 9.14 -8.39
N ASP A 52 3.45 10.02 -7.38
CA ASP A 52 4.12 9.76 -6.10
C ASP A 52 3.40 8.72 -5.22
N SER A 53 2.13 8.41 -5.51
CA SER A 53 1.36 7.38 -4.80
C SER A 53 1.56 5.95 -5.36
N GLY A 54 2.35 5.80 -6.42
CA GLY A 54 2.56 4.53 -7.13
C GLY A 54 3.43 3.49 -6.41
N ALA A 55 4.13 3.86 -5.33
CA ALA A 55 4.97 2.94 -4.57
C ALA A 55 4.23 2.33 -3.38
N VAL A 56 3.04 1.75 -3.63
CA VAL A 56 2.46 0.80 -2.67
C VAL A 56 3.33 -0.45 -2.75
N GLU A 57 4.20 -0.65 -1.76
CA GLU A 57 4.87 -1.93 -1.56
C GLU A 57 3.81 -3.03 -1.66
N PRO A 58 4.02 -4.08 -2.49
CA PRO A 58 3.04 -5.15 -2.61
C PRO A 58 2.90 -5.83 -1.25
N ILE A 59 1.86 -5.47 -0.52
CA ILE A 59 1.50 -6.10 0.74
C ILE A 59 1.22 -7.57 0.42
N ASP A 60 2.06 -8.47 0.94
CA ASP A 60 1.92 -9.91 0.74
C ASP A 60 0.62 -10.40 1.40
N VAL A 61 -0.40 -10.61 0.57
CA VAL A 61 -1.76 -11.02 0.95
C VAL A 61 -1.77 -12.36 1.70
N LYS A 62 -0.69 -13.15 1.61
CA LYS A 62 -0.53 -14.40 2.35
C LYS A 62 -0.21 -14.19 3.84
N ALA A 63 0.46 -13.09 4.20
CA ALA A 63 0.72 -12.73 5.59
C ALA A 63 -0.54 -12.22 6.31
N LEU A 64 -1.50 -11.68 5.54
CA LEU A 64 -2.78 -11.16 6.04
C LEU A 64 -3.87 -12.25 6.19
N ALA A 65 -3.62 -13.45 5.66
CA ALA A 65 -4.54 -14.57 5.79
C ALA A 65 -4.73 -14.97 7.27
N PRO A 66 -5.93 -15.41 7.67
CA PRO A 66 -6.17 -15.94 9.01
C PRO A 66 -5.21 -17.09 9.31
N ARG A 67 -4.31 -16.87 10.26
CA ARG A 67 -3.37 -17.88 10.74
C ARG A 67 -4.13 -18.98 11.49
N LYS A 68 -3.55 -20.19 11.52
CA LYS A 68 -4.08 -21.29 12.36
C LYS A 68 -4.07 -20.84 13.83
N VAL A 69 -5.12 -21.17 14.57
CA VAL A 69 -5.32 -20.78 15.98
C VAL A 69 -4.11 -21.16 16.85
N ASP A 70 -3.45 -22.28 16.53
CA ASP A 70 -2.29 -22.80 17.27
C ASP A 70 -0.95 -22.16 16.85
N TRP A 71 -0.91 -21.27 15.84
CA TRP A 71 0.35 -20.71 15.35
C TRP A 71 1.09 -19.99 16.48
N ASP A 72 0.38 -19.11 17.18
CA ASP A 72 0.96 -18.31 18.24
C ASP A 72 1.53 -19.22 19.35
N LEU A 73 0.80 -20.27 19.69
CA LEU A 73 1.24 -21.29 20.64
C LEU A 73 2.51 -22.01 20.16
N LYS A 74 2.57 -22.42 18.89
CA LYS A 74 3.76 -23.08 18.32
C LYS A 74 4.98 -22.17 18.40
N ARG A 75 4.85 -20.91 17.97
CA ARG A 75 5.96 -19.94 17.99
C ARG A 75 6.50 -19.72 19.40
N ASP A 76 5.59 -19.52 20.36
CA ASP A 76 5.98 -19.20 21.74
C ASP A 76 6.52 -20.42 22.51
N VAL A 77 6.12 -21.63 22.11
CA VAL A 77 6.61 -22.90 22.66
C VAL A 77 7.92 -23.34 22.02
N GLU A 78 8.13 -23.06 20.74
CA GLU A 78 9.31 -23.47 19.97
C GLU A 78 10.63 -22.98 20.59
N GLU A 79 10.69 -21.71 21.01
CA GLU A 79 11.91 -21.18 21.64
C GLU A 79 12.25 -21.92 22.96
N LYS A 80 11.20 -22.27 23.73
CA LYS A 80 11.36 -23.01 24.99
C LYS A 80 11.76 -24.46 24.73
N LEU A 81 11.16 -25.11 23.74
CA LEU A 81 11.51 -26.47 23.32
C LEU A 81 12.96 -26.53 22.83
N LYS A 82 13.40 -25.59 21.99
CA LYS A 82 14.79 -25.53 21.51
C LYS A 82 15.80 -25.41 22.65
N LYS A 83 15.49 -24.58 23.67
CA LYS A 83 16.32 -24.45 24.88
C LYS A 83 16.35 -25.74 25.69
N LEU A 84 15.21 -26.41 25.84
CA LEU A 84 15.08 -27.67 26.57
C LEU A 84 15.81 -28.81 25.85
N GLU A 85 15.58 -28.97 24.55
CA GLU A 85 16.20 -29.97 23.70
C GLU A 85 17.73 -29.88 23.78
N ARG A 86 18.31 -28.67 23.70
CA ARG A 86 19.76 -28.48 23.86
C ARG A 86 20.28 -28.94 25.22
N ARG A 87 19.49 -28.81 26.29
CA ARG A 87 19.84 -29.31 27.64
C ARG A 87 19.70 -30.83 27.70
N THR A 88 18.65 -31.38 27.11
CA THR A 88 18.40 -32.81 27.04
C THR A 88 19.49 -33.53 26.25
N GLN A 89 19.87 -33.02 25.08
CA GLN A 89 20.98 -33.56 24.28
C GLN A 89 22.30 -33.54 25.06
N ARG A 90 22.59 -32.48 25.81
CA ARG A 90 23.78 -32.41 26.69
C ARG A 90 23.75 -33.45 27.80
N ALA A 91 22.59 -33.63 28.45
CA ALA A 91 22.41 -34.64 29.49
C ALA A 91 22.56 -36.07 28.92
N ILE A 92 21.98 -36.33 27.74
CA ILE A 92 22.14 -37.59 27.01
C ILE A 92 23.62 -37.84 26.70
N ALA A 93 24.33 -36.85 26.14
CA ALA A 93 25.75 -36.98 25.82
C ALA A 93 26.60 -37.24 27.07
N GLN A 94 26.26 -36.61 28.20
CA GLN A 94 26.94 -36.87 29.47
C GLN A 94 26.68 -38.30 29.97
N LEU A 95 25.42 -38.76 29.95
CA LEU A 95 25.06 -40.13 30.32
C LEU A 95 25.76 -41.18 29.45
N ILE A 96 25.80 -40.96 28.13
CA ILE A 96 26.53 -41.85 27.21
C ILE A 96 28.02 -41.89 27.56
N ARG A 97 28.64 -40.73 27.81
CA ARG A 97 30.06 -40.66 28.22
C ARG A 97 30.32 -41.42 29.53
N GLU A 98 29.43 -41.31 30.51
CA GLU A 98 29.55 -42.04 31.78
C GLU A 98 29.41 -43.56 31.58
N ARG A 99 28.45 -44.00 30.77
CA ARG A 99 28.24 -45.42 30.46
C ARG A 99 29.37 -46.06 29.66
N LEU A 100 29.91 -45.33 28.68
CA LEU A 100 31.09 -45.78 27.93
C LEU A 100 32.32 -45.92 28.86
N LYS A 101 32.50 -44.99 29.81
CA LYS A 101 33.55 -45.12 30.84
C LYS A 101 33.32 -46.31 31.77
N ALA A 102 32.07 -46.67 32.03
CA ALA A 102 31.70 -47.85 32.82
C ALA A 102 31.87 -49.19 32.05
N GLY A 103 32.31 -49.15 30.77
CA GLY A 103 32.66 -50.33 30.00
C GLY A 103 31.52 -50.91 29.14
N GLU A 104 30.44 -50.16 28.93
CA GLU A 104 29.29 -50.61 28.12
C GLU A 104 29.58 -50.46 26.62
N THR A 105 30.29 -51.43 26.04
CA THR A 105 30.82 -51.38 24.66
C THR A 105 29.74 -51.44 23.58
N GLY A 106 28.60 -52.09 23.84
CA GLY A 106 27.47 -52.18 22.89
C GLY A 106 26.73 -50.87 22.67
N LEU A 107 26.91 -49.87 23.53
CA LEU A 107 26.21 -48.59 23.45
C LEU A 107 26.74 -47.71 22.31
N ALA A 108 28.02 -47.81 21.96
CA ALA A 108 28.63 -47.00 20.91
C ALA A 108 28.02 -47.28 19.51
N ASP A 109 27.67 -48.54 19.24
CA ASP A 109 27.10 -48.98 17.97
C ASP A 109 25.62 -48.54 17.83
N ALA A 110 24.87 -48.63 18.94
CA ALA A 110 23.48 -48.16 19.01
C ALA A 110 23.37 -46.63 18.89
N VAL A 111 24.28 -45.87 19.49
CA VAL A 111 24.31 -44.41 19.36
C VAL A 111 24.66 -43.98 17.92
N SER A 112 25.59 -44.69 17.28
CA SER A 112 25.96 -44.42 15.90
C SER A 112 24.79 -44.64 14.94
N SER A 113 24.05 -45.74 15.09
CA SER A 113 22.85 -46.02 14.27
C SER A 113 21.68 -45.06 14.55
N GLY A 114 21.47 -44.65 15.81
CA GLY A 114 20.44 -43.67 16.16
C GLY A 114 20.67 -42.26 15.58
N ALA A 115 21.93 -41.84 15.45
CA ALA A 115 22.28 -40.53 14.87
C ALA A 115 21.93 -40.43 13.37
N TYR A 116 21.98 -41.53 12.63
CA TYR A 116 21.60 -41.56 11.20
C TYR A 116 20.09 -41.38 11.00
N ASN A 117 19.25 -41.95 11.86
CA ASN A 117 17.78 -41.86 11.72
C ASN A 117 17.26 -40.44 11.95
N GLN A 118 17.83 -39.71 12.90
CA GLN A 118 17.42 -38.33 13.19
C GLN A 118 17.74 -37.35 12.05
N ILE A 119 18.76 -37.66 11.23
CA ILE A 119 19.07 -36.89 10.02
C ILE A 119 18.03 -37.19 8.92
N GLN A 120 17.62 -38.44 8.78
CA GLN A 120 16.65 -38.88 7.77
C GLN A 120 15.25 -38.28 7.99
N ASP A 121 14.75 -38.30 9.22
CA ASP A 121 13.44 -37.72 9.56
C ASP A 121 13.37 -36.21 9.30
N ALA A 122 14.50 -35.50 9.38
CA ALA A 122 14.58 -34.06 9.09
C ALA A 122 14.55 -33.73 7.59
N PHE A 123 14.76 -34.70 6.70
CA PHE A 123 14.70 -34.51 5.24
C PHE A 123 13.32 -34.84 4.66
N ASP A 124 12.46 -35.56 5.39
CA ASP A 124 11.15 -36.03 4.91
C ASP A 124 9.97 -35.12 5.33
N GLU A 125 10.22 -34.00 6.04
CA GLU A 125 9.18 -33.12 6.63
C GLU A 125 8.84 -31.84 5.83
N ASP A 126 9.32 -31.70 4.58
CA ASP A 126 8.96 -30.60 3.65
C ASP A 126 7.74 -30.91 2.75
#